data_AF-A0A2U1WE50-F1
#
_entry.id   AF-A0A2U1WE50-F1
#
_cell.length_a   1.000
_cell.length_b   1.000
_cell.length_c   1.000
_cell.angle_alpha   90.00
_cell.angle_beta   90.00
_cell.angle_gamma   90.00
#
_symmetry.space_group_name_H-M   'P 1'
#
loop_
_entity.id
_entity.type
_entity.pdbx_description
1 polymer ?
#
loop_
_entity_poly.entity_id
_entity_poly.type
_entity_poly.pdbx_seq_one_letter_code
_entity_poly.pdbx_strand_id
1 'polypeptide(L)'
;MKKRFGLAFAFAVGLSGLFATAASAATYVCASETNCDNYTPITATQLALTAPDTKITVQMALQQSADESIKNGYNSVAKTDLGITKWWHKGGSTTLDQTYYHITVRIYKDNKWTKTCHAYALNIGTSTPKYQATCQ
;
A
#
# COMPACT_ATOMS: atom_id res chain seq x y z
N MET A 1 4.55 -73.78 15.52
CA MET A 1 4.41 -72.99 14.27
C MET A 1 4.46 -71.51 14.67
N LYS A 2 5.61 -70.80 14.57
CA LYS A 2 6.01 -69.81 13.53
C LYS A 2 4.81 -68.93 13.06
N LYS A 3 4.82 -67.58 13.11
CA LYS A 3 5.88 -66.61 12.78
C LYS A 3 5.70 -65.25 13.50
N ARG A 4 6.83 -64.58 13.76
CA ARG A 4 6.98 -63.12 13.98
C ARG A 4 7.18 -62.41 12.62
N PHE A 5 6.69 -61.17 12.47
CA PHE A 5 7.13 -60.05 11.60
C PHE A 5 6.10 -58.93 11.86
N GLY A 6 6.36 -57.63 12.03
CA GLY A 6 7.53 -56.77 11.90
C GLY A 6 7.05 -55.33 11.69
N LEU A 7 7.84 -54.37 12.16
CA LEU A 7 7.97 -52.95 11.78
C LEU A 7 6.86 -51.90 12.05
N ALA A 8 7.36 -50.79 12.61
CA ALA A 8 6.72 -49.53 12.97
C ALA A 8 6.46 -48.61 11.76
N PHE A 9 5.50 -47.67 11.91
CA PHE A 9 5.55 -46.35 11.28
C PHE A 9 4.78 -45.33 12.14
N ALA A 10 5.43 -44.20 12.40
CA ALA A 10 4.90 -43.04 13.12
C ALA A 10 3.86 -42.30 12.26
N PHE A 11 2.78 -41.79 12.88
CA PHE A 11 1.98 -40.72 12.28
C PHE A 11 1.13 -39.98 13.34
N ALA A 12 1.52 -38.74 13.65
CA ALA A 12 0.62 -37.69 14.10
C ALA A 12 1.35 -36.33 14.00
N VAL A 13 1.61 -35.88 12.77
CA VAL A 13 1.78 -34.45 12.50
C VAL A 13 0.38 -33.92 12.25
N GLY A 14 -0.13 -33.08 13.15
CA GLY A 14 -1.47 -32.51 13.04
C GLY A 14 -1.55 -31.14 13.70
N LEU A 15 -1.91 -30.15 12.88
CA LEU A 15 -2.28 -28.76 13.22
C LEU A 15 -1.11 -27.87 13.68
N SER A 16 -0.69 -26.83 12.97
CA SER A 16 -1.54 -25.83 12.33
C SER A 16 -0.78 -25.13 11.20
N GLY A 17 -1.20 -25.38 9.96
CA GLY A 17 -1.01 -24.40 8.90
C GLY A 17 -1.84 -23.18 9.23
N LEU A 18 -1.25 -22.18 9.89
CA LEU A 18 -1.77 -20.83 9.77
C LEU A 18 -1.26 -20.31 8.44
N PHE A 19 -2.15 -20.38 7.44
CA PHE A 19 -2.03 -19.61 6.23
C PHE A 19 -1.79 -18.16 6.64
N ALA A 20 -0.56 -17.68 6.48
CA ALA A 20 -0.34 -16.26 6.34
C ALA A 20 -1.12 -15.87 5.09
N THR A 21 -2.34 -15.36 5.27
CA THR A 21 -3.00 -14.58 4.23
C THR A 21 -2.09 -13.38 4.04
N ALA A 22 -1.09 -13.51 3.17
CA ALA A 22 -0.41 -12.38 2.60
C ALA A 22 -1.54 -11.60 1.90
N ALA A 23 -2.06 -10.59 2.59
CA ALA A 23 -2.81 -9.54 1.94
C ALA A 23 -1.90 -9.09 0.80
N SER A 24 -2.26 -9.45 -0.43
CA SER A 24 -1.55 -9.02 -1.62
C SER A 24 -1.46 -7.51 -1.50
N ALA A 25 -0.25 -7.00 -1.27
CA ALA A 25 -0.02 -5.57 -1.14
C ALA A 25 -0.52 -4.93 -2.43
N ALA A 26 -1.68 -4.28 -2.39
CA ALA A 26 -2.27 -3.55 -3.51
C ALA A 26 -1.60 -2.20 -3.72
N THR A 27 -0.46 -1.96 -3.07
CA THR A 27 0.36 -0.78 -3.26
C THR A 27 1.70 -1.19 -3.83
N TYR A 28 2.03 -0.62 -4.97
CA TYR A 28 3.24 -0.88 -5.73
C TYR A 28 4.04 0.40 -5.90
N VAL A 29 5.33 0.25 -6.16
CA VAL A 29 6.24 1.33 -6.54
C VAL A 29 6.53 1.21 -8.02
N CYS A 30 6.14 2.23 -8.78
CA CYS A 30 6.40 2.28 -10.21
C CYS A 30 7.89 2.54 -10.46
N ALA A 31 8.47 1.90 -11.48
CA ALA A 31 9.86 2.16 -11.86
C ALA A 31 10.08 3.57 -12.46
N SER A 32 9.01 4.22 -12.94
CA SER A 32 9.03 5.57 -13.52
C SER A 32 7.77 6.36 -13.14
N GLU A 33 7.88 7.69 -13.09
CA GLU A 33 6.72 8.57 -12.87
C GLU A 33 5.72 8.50 -14.06
N THR A 34 6.23 8.25 -15.26
CA THR A 34 5.44 8.27 -16.51
C THR A 34 4.85 6.91 -16.86
N ASN A 35 5.49 5.82 -16.43
CA ASN A 35 5.07 4.45 -16.73
C ASN A 35 5.13 3.56 -15.48
N CYS A 36 4.01 2.90 -15.16
CA CYS A 36 3.88 1.94 -14.08
C CYS A 36 3.62 0.49 -14.57
N ASP A 37 3.99 0.16 -15.81
CA ASP A 37 3.93 -1.20 -16.35
C ASP A 37 5.00 -2.10 -15.70
N ASN A 38 6.08 -1.50 -15.20
CA ASN A 38 7.07 -2.16 -14.37
C ASN A 38 6.98 -1.61 -12.95
N TYR A 39 6.73 -2.51 -11.99
CA TYR A 39 6.48 -2.15 -10.61
C TYR A 39 6.94 -3.25 -9.66
N THR A 40 7.20 -2.86 -8.42
CA THR A 40 7.49 -3.79 -7.32
C THR A 40 6.52 -3.55 -6.16
N PRO A 41 6.19 -4.59 -5.36
CA PRO A 41 5.41 -4.39 -4.14
C PRO A 41 6.10 -3.38 -3.21
N ILE A 42 5.31 -2.49 -2.59
CA ILE A 42 5.86 -1.56 -1.61
C ILE A 42 6.38 -2.32 -0.38
N THR A 43 7.51 -1.88 0.16
CA THR A 43 8.12 -2.46 1.36
C THR A 43 7.70 -1.73 2.64
N ALA A 44 7.85 -2.40 3.80
CA ALA A 44 7.60 -1.78 5.10
C ALA A 44 8.50 -0.56 5.36
N THR A 45 9.76 -0.59 4.91
CA THR A 45 10.69 0.54 5.02
C THR A 45 10.21 1.74 4.19
N GLN A 46 9.69 1.51 2.99
CA GLN A 46 9.11 2.57 2.16
C GLN A 46 7.83 3.14 2.77
N LEU A 47 6.98 2.30 3.34
CA LEU A 47 5.78 2.72 4.07
C LEU A 47 6.12 3.61 5.29
N ALA A 48 7.27 3.37 5.92
CA ALA A 48 7.76 4.15 7.06
C ALA A 48 8.45 5.47 6.67
N LEU A 49 8.65 5.77 5.38
CA LEU A 49 9.28 7.02 4.95
C LEU A 49 8.44 8.22 5.37
N THR A 50 9.06 9.14 6.12
CA THR A 50 8.43 10.39 6.57
C THR A 50 8.57 11.49 5.54
N ALA A 51 7.53 12.31 5.37
CA ALA A 51 7.66 13.56 4.64
C ALA A 51 8.65 14.49 5.36
N PRO A 52 9.51 15.24 4.65
CA PRO A 52 10.51 16.10 5.28
C PRO A 52 9.88 17.11 6.25
N ASP A 53 10.56 17.35 7.36
CA ASP A 53 10.14 18.25 8.45
C ASP A 53 8.80 17.91 9.12
N THR A 54 8.31 16.68 8.93
CA THR A 54 7.08 16.18 9.58
C THR A 54 7.28 14.81 10.22
N LYS A 55 6.27 14.31 10.93
CA LYS A 55 6.20 12.92 11.42
C LYS A 55 5.28 12.03 10.56
N ILE A 56 4.77 12.55 9.43
CA ILE A 56 3.75 11.88 8.62
C ILE A 56 4.44 10.88 7.69
N THR A 57 4.10 9.60 7.82
CA THR A 57 4.65 8.54 6.97
C THR A 57 3.81 8.31 5.72
N VAL A 58 4.38 7.63 4.72
CA VAL A 58 3.64 7.16 3.52
C VAL A 58 2.42 6.37 3.95
N GLN A 59 2.58 5.43 4.90
CA GLN A 59 1.48 4.65 5.43
C GLN A 59 0.36 5.52 5.99
N MET A 60 0.66 6.52 6.82
CA MET A 60 -0.36 7.41 7.38
C MET A 60 -1.15 8.11 6.28
N ALA A 61 -0.46 8.71 5.32
CA ALA A 61 -1.10 9.47 4.24
C ALA A 61 -1.97 8.61 3.31
N LEU A 62 -1.59 7.34 3.07
CA LEU A 62 -2.38 6.41 2.26
C LEU A 62 -3.53 5.77 3.05
N GLN A 63 -3.24 5.20 4.21
CA GLN A 63 -4.21 4.44 5.01
C GLN A 63 -5.31 5.34 5.59
N GLN A 64 -4.97 6.58 5.94
CA GLN A 64 -5.88 7.54 6.55
C GLN A 64 -6.21 8.69 5.59
N SER A 65 -6.12 8.44 4.29
CA SER A 65 -6.43 9.43 3.25
C SER A 65 -7.89 9.90 3.32
N ALA A 66 -8.11 11.17 3.02
CA ALA A 66 -9.44 11.73 2.81
C ALA A 66 -10.13 11.19 1.54
N ASP A 67 -9.37 10.72 0.55
CA ASP A 67 -9.90 10.11 -0.68
C ASP A 67 -10.11 8.60 -0.49
N GLU A 68 -11.32 8.12 -0.80
CA GLU A 68 -11.67 6.71 -0.63
C GLU A 68 -10.98 5.79 -1.62
N SER A 69 -10.63 6.27 -2.81
CA SER A 69 -9.93 5.44 -3.80
C SER A 69 -8.51 5.16 -3.34
N ILE A 70 -7.85 6.13 -2.68
CA ILE A 70 -6.55 5.92 -2.05
C ILE A 70 -6.66 4.89 -0.90
N LYS A 71 -7.62 5.06 0.01
CA LYS A 71 -7.84 4.09 1.10
C LYS A 71 -8.14 2.69 0.56
N ASN A 72 -8.98 2.57 -0.45
CA ASN A 72 -9.35 1.29 -1.04
C ASN A 72 -8.15 0.64 -1.71
N GLY A 73 -7.35 1.41 -2.45
CA GLY A 73 -6.12 0.91 -3.05
C GLY A 73 -5.08 0.47 -2.03
N TYR A 74 -4.94 1.19 -0.91
CA TYR A 74 -4.03 0.78 0.17
C TYR A 74 -4.47 -0.55 0.82
N ASN A 75 -5.78 -0.74 0.99
CA ASN A 75 -6.36 -1.90 1.67
C ASN A 75 -6.79 -3.04 0.72
N SER A 76 -6.42 -2.98 -0.58
CA SER A 76 -6.79 -3.98 -1.59
C SER A 76 -8.32 -4.20 -1.72
N VAL A 77 -9.12 -3.15 -1.56
CA VAL A 77 -10.60 -3.22 -1.55
C VAL A 77 -11.16 -3.00 -2.96
N ALA A 78 -12.17 -3.79 -3.31
CA ALA A 78 -12.93 -3.64 -4.57
C ALA A 78 -12.04 -3.67 -5.83
N LYS A 79 -10.98 -4.49 -5.81
CA LYS A 79 -9.99 -4.62 -6.90
C LYS A 79 -9.36 -3.28 -7.29
N THR A 80 -9.08 -2.47 -6.26
CA THR A 80 -8.39 -1.19 -6.40
C THR A 80 -6.95 -1.36 -5.95
N ASP A 81 -6.02 -0.83 -6.73
CA ASP A 81 -4.59 -0.83 -6.43
C ASP A 81 -4.01 0.60 -6.54
N LEU A 82 -2.88 0.83 -5.87
CA LEU A 82 -2.08 2.05 -5.91
C LEU A 82 -0.75 1.78 -6.59
N GLY A 83 -0.39 2.61 -7.57
CA GLY A 83 0.98 2.73 -8.03
C GLY A 83 1.58 4.04 -7.53
N ILE A 84 2.55 3.99 -6.61
CA ILE A 84 3.34 5.17 -6.23
C ILE A 84 4.25 5.51 -7.39
N THR A 85 3.95 6.62 -8.05
CA THR A 85 4.75 7.14 -9.17
C THR A 85 5.81 8.12 -8.69
N LYS A 86 5.58 8.80 -7.57
CA LYS A 86 6.51 9.77 -7.01
C LYS A 86 6.46 9.83 -5.49
N TRP A 87 7.63 9.82 -4.87
CA TRP A 87 7.80 9.94 -3.42
C TRP A 87 7.57 11.37 -2.94
N TRP A 88 7.80 11.62 -1.64
CA TRP A 88 7.58 12.92 -1.02
C TRP A 88 8.27 14.05 -1.78
N HIS A 89 7.47 14.96 -2.32
CA HIS A 89 7.96 16.13 -3.03
C HIS A 89 6.99 17.30 -2.87
N LYS A 90 7.47 18.49 -3.22
CA LYS A 90 6.65 19.68 -3.47
C LYS A 90 6.73 20.02 -4.95
N GLY A 91 5.80 20.86 -5.39
CA GLY A 91 5.69 21.28 -6.78
C GLY A 91 4.57 20.54 -7.50
N GLY A 92 4.04 21.19 -8.52
CA GLY A 92 2.78 20.81 -9.16
C GLY A 92 2.00 22.08 -9.53
N SER A 93 0.78 21.90 -10.02
CA SER A 93 -0.04 23.00 -10.54
C SER A 93 -0.95 23.63 -9.49
N THR A 94 -1.23 22.94 -8.39
CA THR A 94 -2.14 23.46 -7.34
C THR A 94 -1.39 24.15 -6.21
N THR A 95 -2.08 25.05 -5.49
CA THR A 95 -1.53 25.68 -4.28
C THR A 95 -1.14 24.66 -3.22
N LEU A 96 -1.89 23.56 -3.08
CA LEU A 96 -1.56 22.49 -2.16
C LEU A 96 -0.24 21.82 -2.53
N ASP A 97 -0.02 21.52 -3.82
CA ASP A 97 1.21 20.86 -4.31
C ASP A 97 2.45 21.70 -4.06
N GLN A 98 2.31 23.03 -4.19
CA GLN A 98 3.40 23.97 -3.96
C GLN A 98 3.71 24.17 -2.47
N THR A 99 2.72 24.01 -1.60
CA THR A 99 2.84 24.30 -0.17
C THR A 99 3.24 23.07 0.64
N TYR A 100 2.62 21.92 0.38
CA TYR A 100 2.73 20.71 1.20
C TYR A 100 3.45 19.59 0.47
N TYR A 101 4.27 18.83 1.21
CA TYR A 101 4.82 17.59 0.69
C TYR A 101 3.70 16.61 0.37
N HIS A 102 3.80 15.93 -0.77
CA HIS A 102 2.86 14.91 -1.19
C HIS A 102 3.57 13.78 -1.93
N ILE A 103 2.93 12.61 -1.95
CA ILE A 103 3.27 11.51 -2.87
C ILE A 103 2.27 11.52 -4.02
N THR A 104 2.74 11.21 -5.22
CA THR A 104 1.86 11.01 -6.38
C THR A 104 1.58 9.51 -6.51
N VAL A 105 0.29 9.18 -6.58
CA VAL A 105 -0.20 7.82 -6.75
C VAL A 105 -1.13 7.73 -7.95
N ARG A 106 -1.00 6.67 -8.73
CA ARG A 106 -2.01 6.27 -9.73
C ARG A 106 -2.96 5.28 -9.09
N ILE A 107 -4.25 5.49 -9.31
CA ILE A 107 -5.29 4.55 -8.90
C ILE A 107 -5.58 3.61 -10.05
N TYR A 108 -5.50 2.31 -9.79
CA TYR A 108 -5.88 1.25 -10.71
C TYR A 108 -7.15 0.59 -10.20
N LYS A 109 -8.07 0.28 -11.10
CA LYS A 109 -9.25 -0.54 -10.80
C LYS A 109 -9.38 -1.60 -11.87
N ASP A 110 -9.52 -2.86 -11.44
CA ASP A 110 -9.52 -4.01 -12.37
C ASP A 110 -8.30 -3.96 -13.32
N ASN A 111 -7.12 -3.66 -12.77
CA ASN A 111 -5.84 -3.50 -13.48
C ASN A 111 -5.80 -2.37 -14.53
N LYS A 112 -6.77 -1.45 -14.55
CA LYS A 112 -6.79 -0.30 -15.44
C LYS A 112 -6.56 0.98 -14.66
N TRP A 113 -5.65 1.82 -15.17
CA TRP A 113 -5.49 3.17 -14.62
C TRP A 113 -6.80 3.94 -14.73
N THR A 114 -7.17 4.62 -13.65
CA THR A 114 -8.42 5.39 -13.56
C THR A 114 -8.17 6.88 -13.37
N LYS A 115 -7.25 7.24 -12.47
CA LYS A 115 -6.94 8.62 -12.11
C LYS A 115 -5.60 8.73 -11.41
N THR A 116 -5.08 9.94 -11.34
CA THR A 116 -3.87 10.25 -10.56
C THR A 116 -4.28 11.08 -9.36
N CYS A 117 -3.70 10.77 -8.20
CA CYS A 117 -3.98 11.46 -6.96
C CYS A 117 -2.70 11.90 -6.26
N HIS A 118 -2.80 12.96 -5.48
CA HIS A 118 -1.77 13.43 -4.57
C HIS A 118 -2.23 13.15 -3.15
N ALA A 119 -1.45 12.38 -2.38
CA ALA A 119 -1.68 12.19 -0.95
C ALA A 119 -0.73 13.08 -0.17
N TYR A 120 -1.27 14.06 0.55
CA TYR A 120 -0.48 15.12 1.18
C TYR A 120 -0.10 14.75 2.61
N ALA A 121 1.09 15.20 3.03
CA ALA A 121 1.50 15.28 4.42
C ALA A 121 0.81 16.46 5.13
N LEU A 122 -0.52 16.48 5.10
CA LEU A 122 -1.38 17.52 5.69
C LEU A 122 -2.55 16.85 6.42
N ASN A 123 -2.51 16.85 7.74
CA ASN A 123 -3.64 16.37 8.55
C ASN A 123 -4.73 17.44 8.60
N ILE A 124 -5.92 17.11 8.11
CA ILE A 124 -7.13 17.93 8.16
C ILE A 124 -8.15 17.40 9.18
N GLY A 125 -7.83 16.31 9.86
CA GLY A 125 -8.65 15.74 10.92
C GLY A 125 -8.45 16.47 12.24
N THR A 126 -9.55 16.70 12.96
CA THR A 126 -9.55 17.41 14.26
C THR A 126 -9.39 16.47 15.46
N SER A 127 -9.94 15.25 15.38
CA SER A 127 -9.94 14.28 16.48
C SER A 127 -9.36 12.92 16.08
N THR A 128 -9.43 12.58 14.79
CA THR A 128 -8.83 11.38 14.21
C THR A 128 -7.97 11.80 13.02
N PRO A 129 -6.77 11.24 12.84
CA PRO A 129 -5.96 11.52 11.67
C PRO A 129 -6.74 11.34 10.37
N LYS A 130 -6.74 12.36 9.52
CA LYS A 130 -7.30 12.33 8.17
C LYS A 130 -6.44 13.20 7.28
N TYR A 131 -5.79 12.61 6.29
CA TYR A 131 -4.82 13.33 5.46
C TYR A 131 -5.45 13.82 4.16
N GLN A 132 -5.19 15.08 3.82
CA GLN A 132 -5.69 15.68 2.60
C GLN A 132 -5.25 14.86 1.38
N ALA A 133 -6.12 14.80 0.37
CA ALA A 133 -5.81 14.26 -0.94
C ALA A 133 -6.52 15.06 -2.04
N THR A 134 -5.96 15.04 -3.24
CA THR A 134 -6.61 15.56 -4.46
C THR A 134 -6.45 14.49 -5.54
N CYS A 135 -7.40 14.43 -6.48
CA CYS A 135 -7.37 13.50 -7.59
C CYS A 135 -7.84 14.18 -8.87
N GLN A 136 -7.28 13.76 -10.00
CA GLN A 136 -7.60 14.22 -11.35
C GLN A 136 -7.73 13.03 -12.29
#